data_AF-K3ZF29-F1
#
_entry.id   AF-K3ZF29-F1
#
_cell.length_a   1.000
_cell.length_b   1.000
_cell.length_c   1.000
_cell.angle_alpha   90.00
_cell.angle_beta   90.00
_cell.angle_gamma   90.00
#
_symmetry.space_group_name_H-M   'P 1'
#
loop_
_entity.id
_entity.type
_entity.pdbx_description
1 polymer ?
#
loop_
_entity_poly.entity_id
_entity_poly.type
_entity_poly.pdbx_seq_one_letter_code
_entity_poly.pdbx_strand_id
1 'polypeptide(L)'
;MANKFYVENYPNEGPFTVFHCWKVLRHEPKWHAVLEELEKSKKRGLDDGGDSSGNTLSQEDIGEKEPPMWRNEAKKQRQCKGKGKANDDDDSLHEDMKKYMDIQAAASKQHEEFLETQKHISNAKVEATRLRREAVLTDSYQKMMSMDTSQMTDEMKAEHVMGLKMLWDKLLGNTI
;
A
#
# COMPACT_ATOMS: atom_id res chain seq x y z
N MET A 1 -2.87 -21.18 -5.83
CA MET A 1 -4.12 -21.36 -5.05
C MET A 1 -4.67 -20.01 -4.62
N ALA A 2 -3.95 -19.21 -3.83
CA ALA A 2 -4.39 -17.88 -3.40
C ALA A 2 -4.77 -16.92 -4.56
N ASN A 3 -3.95 -16.84 -5.62
CA ASN A 3 -4.28 -15.99 -6.77
C ASN A 3 -5.57 -16.42 -7.50
N LYS A 4 -5.82 -17.74 -7.60
CA LYS A 4 -7.05 -18.25 -8.23
C LYS A 4 -8.28 -17.88 -7.40
N PHE A 5 -8.21 -18.10 -6.08
CA PHE A 5 -9.28 -17.72 -5.15
C PHE A 5 -9.56 -16.21 -5.19
N TYR A 6 -8.52 -15.38 -5.22
CA TYR A 6 -8.67 -13.93 -5.28
C TYR A 6 -9.37 -13.48 -6.57
N VAL A 7 -8.96 -14.00 -7.73
CA VAL A 7 -9.58 -13.68 -9.03
C VAL A 7 -11.04 -14.15 -9.11
N GLU A 8 -11.36 -15.31 -8.52
CA GLU A 8 -12.72 -15.87 -8.52
C GLU A 8 -13.68 -15.09 -7.61
N ASN A 9 -13.21 -14.61 -6.45
CA ASN A 9 -14.06 -13.90 -5.48
C ASN A 9 -14.08 -12.38 -5.70
N TYR A 10 -13.06 -11.81 -6.33
CA TYR A 10 -12.88 -10.36 -6.53
C TYR A 10 -12.47 -10.01 -7.97
N PRO A 11 -13.28 -10.35 -8.98
CA PRO A 11 -12.91 -10.20 -10.39
C PRO A 11 -12.70 -8.74 -10.83
N ASN A 12 -13.27 -7.77 -10.11
CA ASN A 12 -13.22 -6.34 -10.45
C ASN A 12 -12.19 -5.54 -9.64
N GLU A 13 -11.47 -6.16 -8.69
CA GLU A 13 -10.54 -5.45 -7.80
C GLU A 13 -9.11 -5.34 -8.33
N GLY A 14 -8.89 -5.78 -9.57
CA GLY A 14 -7.58 -5.70 -10.21
C GLY A 14 -6.62 -6.81 -9.76
N PRO A 15 -5.31 -6.68 -10.05
CA PRO A 15 -4.34 -7.73 -9.78
C PRO A 15 -4.10 -7.97 -8.28
N PHE A 16 -3.86 -9.23 -7.89
CA PHE A 16 -3.52 -9.58 -6.51
C PHE A 16 -2.17 -8.98 -6.08
N THR A 17 -2.20 -7.79 -5.47
CA THR A 17 -1.01 -6.96 -5.19
C THR A 17 -0.08 -7.54 -4.14
N VAL A 18 -0.59 -8.34 -3.19
CA VAL A 18 0.19 -8.96 -2.10
C VAL A 18 0.69 -10.36 -2.41
N PHE A 19 0.67 -10.78 -3.68
CA PHE A 19 1.09 -12.13 -4.09
C PHE A 19 2.53 -12.47 -3.70
N HIS A 20 3.44 -11.48 -3.75
CA HIS A 20 4.83 -11.64 -3.34
C HIS A 20 4.93 -11.94 -1.84
N CYS A 21 4.25 -11.16 -1.01
CA CYS A 21 4.20 -11.35 0.44
C CYS A 21 3.59 -12.72 0.79
N TRP A 22 2.53 -13.14 0.11
CA TRP A 22 1.94 -14.46 0.27
C TRP A 22 2.92 -15.59 -0.05
N LYS A 23 3.71 -15.48 -1.13
CA LYS A 23 4.72 -16.51 -1.49
C LYS A 23 5.78 -16.69 -0.41
N VAL A 24 6.20 -15.60 0.22
CA VAL A 24 7.21 -15.63 1.29
C VAL A 24 6.62 -16.24 2.56
N LEU A 25 5.41 -15.79 2.95
CA LEU A 25 4.84 -16.13 4.25
C LEU A 25 4.18 -17.52 4.29
N ARG A 26 3.73 -18.08 3.16
CA ARG A 26 3.02 -19.38 3.13
C ARG A 26 3.85 -20.58 3.62
N HIS A 27 5.16 -20.40 3.79
CA HIS A 27 6.08 -21.44 4.27
C HIS A 27 6.46 -21.25 5.75
N GLU A 28 5.90 -20.24 6.42
CA GLU A 28 6.16 -20.02 7.85
C GLU A 28 5.48 -21.10 8.72
N PRO A 29 6.16 -21.61 9.77
CA PRO A 29 5.67 -22.71 10.60
C PRO A 29 4.27 -22.53 11.19
N LYS A 30 3.92 -21.29 11.53
CA LYS A 30 2.60 -20.91 12.05
C LYS A 30 1.44 -21.19 11.09
N TRP A 31 1.70 -21.25 9.79
CA TRP A 31 0.67 -21.50 8.78
C TRP A 31 0.60 -22.96 8.32
N HIS A 32 1.54 -23.81 8.73
CA HIS A 32 1.54 -25.22 8.32
C HIS A 32 0.31 -25.97 8.82
N ALA A 33 -0.14 -25.76 10.06
CA ALA A 33 -1.35 -26.41 10.58
C ALA A 33 -2.60 -26.06 9.75
N VAL A 34 -2.77 -24.76 9.43
CA VAL A 34 -3.90 -24.26 8.64
C VAL A 34 -3.85 -24.77 7.20
N LEU A 35 -2.65 -24.82 6.59
CA LEU A 35 -2.47 -25.32 5.22
C LEU A 35 -2.63 -26.85 5.15
N GLU A 36 -2.17 -27.59 6.16
CA GLU A 36 -2.29 -29.04 6.22
C GLU A 36 -3.76 -29.46 6.42
N GLU A 37 -4.53 -28.74 7.24
CA GLU A 37 -5.98 -28.95 7.38
C GLU A 37 -6.74 -28.66 6.07
N LEU A 38 -6.34 -27.62 5.33
CA LEU A 38 -6.92 -27.26 4.04
C LEU A 38 -6.57 -28.26 2.92
N GLU A 39 -5.36 -28.84 2.93
CA GLU A 39 -4.97 -29.89 2.00
C GLU A 39 -5.61 -31.25 2.34
N LYS A 40 -5.78 -31.55 3.63
CA LYS A 40 -6.50 -32.74 4.12
C LYS A 40 -8.01 -32.67 3.82
N SER A 41 -8.63 -31.49 3.90
CA SER A 41 -10.05 -31.32 3.51
C SER A 41 -10.24 -31.46 2.00
N LYS A 42 -9.29 -30.99 1.18
CA LYS A 42 -9.34 -31.15 -0.27
C LYS A 42 -9.15 -32.61 -0.74
N LYS A 43 -8.41 -33.43 0.00
CA LYS A 43 -8.25 -34.87 -0.30
C LYS A 43 -9.49 -35.71 0.02
N ARG A 44 -10.45 -35.19 0.78
CA ARG A 44 -11.71 -35.89 1.09
C ARG A 44 -12.85 -35.61 0.09
N GLY A 45 -12.61 -34.78 -0.93
CA GLY A 45 -13.63 -34.35 -1.90
C GLY A 45 -13.52 -34.97 -3.30
N LEU A 46 -12.79 -36.07 -3.46
CA LEU A 46 -12.64 -36.79 -4.73
C LEU A 46 -12.76 -38.30 -4.48
N ASP A 47 -13.93 -38.75 -4.04
CA ASP A 47 -14.40 -40.11 -4.32
C ASP A 47 -15.95 -40.12 -4.33
N ASP A 48 -16.47 -41.04 -5.10
CA ASP A 48 -17.70 -41.02 -5.89
C ASP A 48 -19.04 -41.21 -5.12
N GLY A 49 -20.09 -40.57 -5.68
CA GLY A 49 -21.53 -40.89 -5.69
C GLY A 49 -22.25 -41.53 -4.50
N GLY A 50 -23.31 -40.87 -4.01
CA GLY A 50 -24.42 -41.56 -3.33
C GLY A 50 -25.32 -40.69 -2.45
N ASP A 51 -26.56 -40.51 -2.90
CA ASP A 51 -27.68 -39.80 -2.28
C ASP A 51 -28.04 -40.26 -0.83
N SER A 52 -28.58 -39.32 -0.05
CA SER A 52 -29.73 -39.47 0.83
C SER A 52 -29.58 -38.95 2.27
N SER A 53 -30.40 -37.93 2.52
CA SER A 53 -31.07 -37.53 3.77
C SER A 53 -30.97 -38.46 4.98
N GLY A 54 -30.70 -37.91 6.17
CA GLY A 54 -31.02 -38.62 7.42
C GLY A 54 -30.29 -38.15 8.68
N ASN A 55 -30.93 -37.22 9.40
CA ASN A 55 -30.72 -36.92 10.82
C ASN A 55 -30.55 -38.18 11.69
N THR A 56 -29.64 -38.17 12.70
CA THR A 56 -29.90 -38.57 14.11
C THR A 56 -28.59 -38.66 14.93
N LEU A 57 -28.62 -37.95 16.05
CA LEU A 57 -27.71 -38.00 17.21
C LEU A 57 -27.58 -39.42 17.81
N SER A 58 -26.37 -39.89 18.10
CA SER A 58 -26.12 -40.90 19.15
C SER A 58 -24.67 -40.82 19.65
N GLN A 59 -24.58 -40.61 20.96
CA GLN A 59 -23.38 -40.56 21.81
C GLN A 59 -23.10 -41.97 22.36
N GLU A 60 -21.83 -42.20 22.73
CA GLU A 60 -21.26 -43.30 23.57
C GLU A 60 -20.86 -44.58 22.80
N ASP A 61 -19.66 -45.19 22.93
CA ASP A 61 -18.66 -45.13 23.99
C ASP A 61 -17.25 -45.63 23.57
N ILE A 62 -16.24 -45.07 24.25
CA ILE A 62 -14.81 -45.41 24.50
C ILE A 62 -13.89 -45.99 23.39
N GLY A 63 -12.87 -45.18 23.12
CA GLY A 63 -11.52 -45.60 22.79
C GLY A 63 -10.54 -44.47 23.14
N GLU A 64 -10.35 -44.23 24.45
CA GLU A 64 -9.43 -43.21 24.97
C GLU A 64 -8.02 -43.42 24.42
N LYS A 65 -7.63 -42.62 23.42
CA LYS A 65 -6.22 -42.39 23.13
C LYS A 65 -5.73 -41.30 24.06
N GLU A 66 -4.97 -41.72 25.08
CA GLU A 66 -4.28 -40.82 25.98
C GLU A 66 -3.54 -39.70 25.22
N PRO A 67 -3.77 -38.43 25.56
CA PRO A 67 -2.98 -37.33 25.06
C PRO A 67 -1.53 -37.47 25.53
N PRO A 68 -0.54 -37.02 24.72
CA PRO A 68 0.86 -37.23 25.03
C PRO A 68 1.27 -36.58 26.36
N MET A 69 2.01 -37.37 27.14
CA MET A 69 2.47 -37.21 28.54
C MET A 69 2.99 -35.82 28.94
N TRP A 70 3.38 -34.97 27.99
CA TRP A 70 3.93 -33.63 28.23
C TRP A 70 2.93 -32.63 28.83
N ARG A 71 1.61 -32.85 28.62
CA ARG A 71 0.55 -31.91 29.02
C ARG A 71 0.23 -31.98 30.52
N ASN A 72 0.47 -33.12 31.16
CA ASN A 72 0.12 -33.35 32.57
C ASN A 72 1.15 -32.74 33.53
N GLU A 73 2.44 -32.78 33.18
CA GLU A 73 3.51 -32.17 33.98
C GLU A 73 3.38 -30.64 34.01
N ALA A 74 3.03 -30.03 32.88
CA ALA A 74 2.78 -28.59 32.76
C ALA A 74 1.54 -28.12 33.54
N LYS A 75 0.49 -28.95 33.62
CA LYS A 75 -0.69 -28.67 34.45
C LYS A 75 -0.39 -28.82 35.95
N LYS A 76 0.43 -29.79 36.34
CA LYS A 76 0.85 -30.00 37.73
C LYS A 76 1.74 -28.87 38.25
N GLN A 77 2.66 -28.38 37.41
CA GLN A 77 3.49 -27.20 37.69
C GLN A 77 2.67 -25.90 37.91
N ARG A 78 1.49 -25.79 37.30
CA ARG A 78 0.58 -24.64 37.47
C ARG A 78 -0.27 -24.72 38.73
N GLN A 79 -0.66 -25.92 39.16
CA GLN A 79 -1.53 -26.12 40.33
C GLN A 79 -0.77 -26.10 41.67
N CYS A 80 0.55 -26.32 41.67
CA CYS A 80 1.37 -26.30 42.89
C CYS A 80 1.94 -24.92 43.26
N LYS A 81 1.80 -23.89 42.42
CA LYS A 81 2.21 -22.51 42.75
C LYS A 81 1.04 -21.75 43.35
N GLY A 82 0.65 -22.18 44.55
CA GLY A 82 -0.22 -21.40 45.41
C GLY A 82 0.41 -20.04 45.76
N LYS A 83 -0.35 -18.98 45.51
CA LYS A 83 -0.32 -17.68 46.23
C LYS A 83 1.04 -16.97 46.26
N GLY A 84 1.54 -16.58 45.09
CA GLY A 84 2.56 -15.54 44.93
C GLY A 84 1.91 -14.27 44.40
N LYS A 85 2.22 -13.13 45.02
CA LYS A 85 1.76 -11.76 44.71
C LYS A 85 1.40 -11.55 43.24
N ALA A 86 0.22 -10.98 42.99
CA ALA A 86 0.00 -10.19 41.79
C ALA A 86 1.06 -9.07 41.85
N ASN A 87 2.16 -9.25 41.14
CA ASN A 87 3.06 -8.14 40.88
C ASN A 87 2.42 -7.29 39.77
N ASP A 88 2.61 -5.99 39.86
CA ASP A 88 2.22 -4.93 38.92
C ASP A 88 2.83 -5.13 37.51
N ASP A 89 2.53 -6.24 36.84
CA ASP A 89 2.99 -6.48 35.46
C ASP A 89 2.07 -5.80 34.42
N ASP A 90 1.01 -5.10 34.86
CA ASP A 90 0.05 -4.37 34.02
C ASP A 90 0.62 -3.00 33.56
N ASP A 91 1.33 -2.29 34.45
CA ASP A 91 1.93 -0.99 34.16
C ASP A 91 2.99 -1.08 33.04
N SER A 92 3.78 -2.16 33.00
CA SER A 92 4.82 -2.36 31.97
C SER A 92 4.24 -2.54 30.58
N LEU A 93 3.10 -3.24 30.45
CA LEU A 93 2.46 -3.48 29.16
C LEU A 93 1.77 -2.20 28.66
N HIS A 94 1.21 -1.42 29.58
CA HIS A 94 0.66 -0.10 29.28
C HIS A 94 1.75 0.85 28.74
N GLU A 95 2.93 0.87 29.35
CA GLU A 95 4.07 1.66 28.85
C GLU A 95 4.53 1.23 27.45
N ASP A 96 4.64 -0.08 27.20
CA ASP A 96 5.06 -0.60 25.89
C ASP A 96 4.03 -0.27 24.79
N MET A 97 2.74 -0.39 25.09
CA MET A 97 1.68 -0.04 24.16
C MET A 97 1.66 1.46 23.86
N LYS A 98 1.88 2.30 24.87
CA LYS A 98 2.03 3.74 24.70
C LYS A 98 3.23 4.08 23.82
N LYS A 99 4.39 3.47 24.07
CA LYS A 99 5.60 3.65 23.26
C LYS A 99 5.39 3.25 21.80
N TYR A 100 4.66 2.16 21.56
CA TYR A 100 4.30 1.77 20.19
C TYR A 100 3.43 2.82 19.50
N MET A 101 2.39 3.33 20.18
CA MET A 101 1.55 4.40 19.63
C MET A 101 2.36 5.66 19.32
N ASP A 102 3.27 6.05 20.22
CA ASP A 102 4.15 7.21 20.03
C ASP A 102 5.07 7.02 18.80
N ILE A 103 5.64 5.83 18.62
CA ILE A 103 6.45 5.48 17.44
C ILE A 103 5.59 5.52 16.17
N GLN A 104 4.38 4.97 16.20
CA GLN A 104 3.47 4.96 15.05
C GLN A 104 3.01 6.38 14.68
N ALA A 105 2.72 7.22 15.67
CA ALA A 105 2.36 8.62 15.48
C ALA A 105 3.54 9.40 14.88
N ALA A 106 4.75 9.21 15.41
CA ALA A 106 5.95 9.82 14.87
C ALA A 106 6.23 9.37 13.43
N ALA A 107 6.10 8.07 13.13
CA ALA A 107 6.28 7.55 11.78
C ALA A 107 5.25 8.09 10.78
N SER A 108 3.99 8.18 11.20
CA SER A 108 2.91 8.76 10.38
C SER A 108 3.18 10.23 10.07
N LYS A 109 3.59 11.00 11.09
CA LYS A 109 3.94 12.41 10.93
C LYS A 109 5.12 12.61 9.98
N GLN A 110 6.19 11.82 10.13
CA GLN A 110 7.35 11.86 9.23
C GLN A 110 6.97 11.53 7.78
N HIS A 111 6.05 10.58 7.59
CA HIS A 111 5.57 10.23 6.27
C HIS A 111 4.76 11.38 5.63
N GLU A 112 3.90 12.05 6.41
CA GLU A 112 3.15 13.21 5.96
C GLU A 112 4.07 14.38 5.56
N GLU A 113 5.04 14.72 6.40
CA GLU A 113 6.05 15.76 6.12
C GLU A 113 6.84 15.45 4.83
N PHE A 114 7.18 14.18 4.60
CA PHE A 114 7.84 13.74 3.37
C PHE A 114 6.95 13.94 2.13
N LEU A 115 5.68 13.55 2.21
CA LEU A 115 4.72 13.72 1.11
C LEU A 115 4.49 15.20 0.78
N GLU A 116 4.38 16.05 1.79
CA GLU A 116 4.25 17.49 1.61
C GLU A 116 5.49 18.08 0.93
N THR A 117 6.69 17.69 1.38
CA THR A 117 7.96 18.09 0.77
C THR A 117 8.05 17.63 -0.69
N GLN A 118 7.65 16.38 -0.98
CA GLN A 118 7.64 15.85 -2.34
C GLN A 118 6.69 16.64 -3.24
N LYS A 119 5.47 16.95 -2.76
CA LYS A 119 4.49 17.77 -3.47
C LYS A 119 5.05 19.17 -3.75
N HIS A 120 5.68 19.80 -2.76
CA HIS A 120 6.30 21.11 -2.91
C HIS A 120 7.40 21.09 -3.97
N ILE A 121 8.31 20.10 -3.93
CA ILE A 121 9.38 19.96 -4.92
C ILE A 121 8.81 19.71 -6.32
N SER A 122 7.76 18.89 -6.44
CA SER A 122 7.09 18.63 -7.72
C SER A 122 6.52 19.92 -8.31
N ASN A 123 5.77 20.68 -7.50
CA ASN A 123 5.20 21.97 -7.92
C ASN A 123 6.30 22.96 -8.30
N ALA A 124 7.33 23.10 -7.46
CA ALA A 124 8.45 24.00 -7.71
C ALA A 124 9.19 23.67 -9.03
N LYS A 125 9.30 22.39 -9.40
CA LYS A 125 9.91 21.98 -10.68
C LYS A 125 9.04 22.36 -11.87
N VAL A 126 7.72 22.19 -11.77
CA VAL A 126 6.77 22.61 -12.81
C VAL A 126 6.83 24.13 -12.99
N GLU A 127 6.74 24.87 -11.90
CA GLU A 127 6.83 26.34 -11.92
C GLU A 127 8.17 26.85 -12.44
N ALA A 128 9.29 26.25 -12.03
CA ALA A 128 10.61 26.62 -12.56
C ALA A 128 10.71 26.40 -14.08
N THR A 129 10.08 25.34 -14.60
CA THR A 129 10.05 25.07 -16.03
C THR A 129 9.18 26.08 -16.77
N ARG A 130 8.02 26.45 -16.19
CA ARG A 130 7.12 27.49 -16.71
C ARG A 130 7.83 28.84 -16.77
N LEU A 131 8.42 29.29 -15.67
CA LEU A 131 9.14 30.56 -15.56
C LEU A 131 10.33 30.64 -16.54
N ARG A 132 11.08 29.55 -16.73
CA ARG A 132 12.16 29.52 -17.73
C ARG A 132 11.65 29.76 -19.15
N ARG A 133 10.52 29.14 -19.52
CA ARG A 133 9.90 29.34 -20.83
C ARG A 133 9.41 30.78 -21.00
N GLU A 134 8.76 31.34 -19.99
CA GLU A 134 8.29 32.73 -19.98
C GLU A 134 9.44 33.73 -20.09
N ALA A 135 10.56 33.49 -19.39
CA ALA A 135 11.75 34.32 -19.49
C ALA A 135 12.33 34.33 -20.91
N VAL A 136 12.45 33.16 -21.55
CA VAL A 136 12.94 33.05 -22.94
C VAL A 136 12.00 33.74 -23.94
N LEU A 137 10.69 33.60 -23.77
CA LEU A 137 9.71 34.27 -24.64
C LEU A 137 9.74 35.78 -24.46
N THR A 138 9.83 36.26 -23.21
CA THR A 138 9.93 37.69 -22.88
C THR A 138 11.18 38.31 -23.47
N ASP A 139 12.34 37.66 -23.29
CA ASP A 139 13.61 38.12 -23.86
C ASP A 139 13.56 38.19 -25.40
N SER A 140 13.02 37.14 -26.04
CA SER A 140 12.84 37.10 -27.49
C SER A 140 11.92 38.22 -27.98
N TYR A 141 10.81 38.46 -27.28
CA TYR A 141 9.86 39.53 -27.60
C TYR A 141 10.49 40.91 -27.46
N GLN A 142 11.19 41.17 -26.36
CA GLN A 142 11.92 42.43 -26.13
C GLN A 142 12.97 42.68 -27.21
N LYS A 143 13.73 41.65 -27.60
CA LYS A 143 14.73 41.74 -28.66
C LYS A 143 14.11 42.06 -30.02
N MET A 144 13.00 41.40 -30.38
CA MET A 144 12.29 41.69 -31.64
C MET A 144 11.70 43.09 -31.66
N MET A 145 11.13 43.56 -30.55
CA MET A 145 10.53 44.89 -30.43
C MET A 145 11.58 46.00 -30.57
N SER A 146 12.81 45.73 -30.11
CA SER A 146 13.92 46.70 -30.14
C SER A 146 14.72 46.68 -31.45
N MET A 147 14.37 45.81 -32.39
CA MET A 147 15.09 45.69 -33.66
C MET A 147 14.76 46.87 -34.58
N ASP A 148 15.78 47.43 -35.23
CA ASP A 148 15.58 48.46 -36.26
C ASP A 148 14.93 47.86 -37.52
N THR A 149 13.81 48.44 -37.93
CA THR A 149 13.03 48.02 -39.10
C THR A 149 13.12 49.01 -40.26
N SER A 150 13.94 50.06 -40.13
CA SER A 150 14.07 51.13 -41.14
C SER A 150 14.50 50.63 -42.51
N GLN A 151 15.36 49.60 -42.56
CA GLN A 151 15.89 49.00 -43.78
C GLN A 151 15.09 47.78 -44.28
N MET A 152 13.98 47.43 -43.62
CA MET A 152 13.14 46.31 -44.03
C MET A 152 12.21 46.68 -45.19
N THR A 153 11.97 45.75 -46.10
CA THR A 153 10.89 45.85 -47.09
C THR A 153 9.52 45.71 -46.42
N ASP A 154 8.46 46.07 -47.13
CA ASP A 154 7.10 46.01 -46.56
C ASP A 154 6.66 44.57 -46.25
N GLU A 155 7.01 43.59 -47.10
CA GLU A 155 6.83 42.16 -46.75
C GLU A 155 7.54 41.77 -45.45
N MET A 156 8.81 42.15 -45.29
CA MET A 156 9.58 41.80 -44.08
C MET A 156 9.02 42.47 -42.82
N LYS A 157 8.51 43.70 -42.93
CA LYS A 157 7.81 44.39 -41.82
C LYS A 157 6.52 43.67 -41.45
N ALA A 158 5.76 43.18 -42.44
CA ALA A 158 4.56 42.41 -42.19
C ALA A 158 4.88 41.11 -41.42
N GLU A 159 5.92 40.38 -41.83
CA GLU A 159 6.40 39.18 -41.13
C GLU A 159 6.88 39.49 -39.70
N HIS A 160 7.60 40.60 -39.50
CA HIS A 160 8.06 41.05 -38.19
C HIS A 160 6.90 41.32 -37.24
N VAL A 161 5.87 42.04 -37.69
CA VAL A 161 4.66 42.32 -36.91
C VAL A 161 3.90 41.03 -36.60
N MET A 162 3.78 40.10 -37.55
CA MET A 162 3.18 38.79 -37.31
C MET A 162 3.95 38.00 -36.24
N GLY A 163 5.28 37.98 -36.31
CA GLY A 163 6.12 37.32 -35.32
C GLY A 163 5.97 37.93 -33.92
N LEU A 164 5.90 39.27 -33.81
CA LEU A 164 5.65 39.96 -32.54
C LEU A 164 4.29 39.56 -31.94
N LYS A 165 3.24 39.52 -32.76
CA LYS A 165 1.91 39.08 -32.33
C LYS A 165 1.90 37.63 -31.87
N MET A 166 2.54 36.72 -32.61
CA MET A 166 2.64 35.31 -32.23
C MET A 166 3.38 35.11 -30.90
N LEU A 167 4.45 35.86 -30.65
CA LEU A 167 5.18 35.79 -29.37
C LEU A 167 4.34 36.35 -28.22
N TRP A 168 3.64 37.45 -28.44
CA TRP A 168 2.76 38.07 -27.46
C TRP A 168 1.58 37.17 -27.09
N ASP A 169 0.93 36.55 -28.08
CA ASP A 169 -0.16 35.59 -27.88
C ASP A 169 0.32 34.37 -27.07
N LYS A 170 1.53 33.85 -27.37
CA LYS A 170 2.16 32.77 -26.60
C LYS A 170 2.49 33.17 -25.16
N LEU A 171 2.82 34.45 -24.92
CA LEU A 171 3.11 34.96 -23.59
C LEU A 171 1.83 35.00 -22.74
N LEU A 172 0.73 35.53 -23.31
CA LEU A 172 -0.57 35.67 -22.63
C LEU A 172 -1.32 34.35 -22.45
N GLY A 173 -1.20 33.43 -23.41
CA GLY A 173 -1.84 32.12 -23.34
C GLY A 173 -1.29 31.23 -22.23
N ASN A 174 -0.14 31.57 -21.65
CA ASN A 174 0.44 30.88 -20.49
C ASN A 174 -0.03 31.46 -19.14
N THR A 175 -0.80 32.55 -19.13
CA THR A 175 -1.23 33.29 -17.93
C THR A 175 -2.63 32.86 -17.41
N ILE A 176 -3.24 31.81 -18.00
CA ILE A 176 -4.59 31.32 -17.65
C ILE A 176 -4.52 29.87 -17.18
#